data_AF-A0A6I5C879-F1
#
_entry.id   AF-A0A6I5C879-F1
#
_cell.length_a   1.000
_cell.length_b   1.000
_cell.length_c   1.000
_cell.angle_alpha   90.00
_cell.angle_beta   90.00
_cell.angle_gamma   90.00
#
_symmetry.space_group_name_H-M   'P 1'
#
loop_
_entity.id
_entity.type
_entity.pdbx_description
1 polymer ?
#
loop_
_entity_poly.entity_id
_entity_poly.type
_entity_poly.pdbx_seq_one_letter_code
_entity_poly.pdbx_strand_id
1 'polypeptide(L)'
;GNFSFGDYFKQEAIAFAWELSTTPVGDGGYGLDPHRIWVTVHHSDDEARALWRRVAGLPDERIVARGDEDNFWSMGVPGPCGPCSELYYDRGPQLGRAGGPAVDEDRYMEFWNLVFMQYERGEGPGKSGYPVLGELPRRNIDTGMGLERMATLLQGAANLYETDEVRPVLERAAALAGVRYGTGTGAEDDVRLRVVADHVRTALMLLADGTAPGNEGRGYVLRRILRRSVRAMRHLGYGDPALVDLLAVARDSMAPGHPEVADGFERIADRAAGEEEAFGATLRQGTTVLDAAVARVKGSGGRRLPGAEAFLLHDTYGFPVDLTLEMAAEQGVEVDREGFAALMREQRERARADARARKA
;
A
#
# COMPACT_ATOMS: atom_id res chain seq x y z
N GLY A 1 -8.10 15.74 0.43
CA GLY A 1 -8.28 16.11 1.85
C GLY A 1 -8.51 17.59 1.97
N ASN A 2 -9.19 18.01 3.03
CA ASN A 2 -9.32 19.41 3.44
C ASN A 2 -8.77 19.55 4.86
N PHE A 3 -8.17 20.71 5.15
CA PHE A 3 -7.47 20.95 6.42
C PHE A 3 -8.00 22.24 7.06
N SER A 4 -8.08 22.27 8.39
CA SER A 4 -8.39 23.46 9.19
C SER A 4 -7.30 23.68 10.21
N PHE A 5 -6.70 24.88 10.22
CA PHE A 5 -5.65 25.25 11.17
C PHE A 5 -6.19 26.27 12.18
N GLY A 6 -6.98 25.80 13.15
CA GLY A 6 -7.63 26.66 14.14
C GLY A 6 -8.73 27.56 13.57
N ASP A 7 -9.43 27.10 12.53
CA ASP A 7 -10.53 27.82 11.87
C ASP A 7 -11.88 27.15 12.19
N TYR A 8 -12.36 26.25 11.33
CA TYR A 8 -13.56 25.45 11.58
C TYR A 8 -13.23 24.10 12.25
N PHE A 9 -14.25 23.43 12.81
CA PHE A 9 -14.06 22.15 13.51
C PHE A 9 -15.10 21.10 13.07
N LYS A 10 -15.55 20.24 14.00
CA LYS A 10 -16.37 19.05 13.70
C LYS A 10 -17.62 19.34 12.87
N GLN A 11 -18.38 20.38 13.23
CA GLN A 11 -19.67 20.65 12.59
C GLN A 11 -19.50 20.95 11.10
N GLU A 12 -18.60 21.87 10.76
CA GLU A 12 -18.33 22.26 9.38
C GLU A 12 -17.60 21.14 8.62
N ALA A 13 -16.66 20.44 9.25
CA ALA A 13 -15.98 19.30 8.62
C ALA A 13 -16.97 18.20 8.20
N ILE A 14 -17.92 17.86 9.08
CA ILE A 14 -19.00 16.91 8.80
C ILE A 14 -19.91 17.46 7.70
N ALA A 15 -20.26 18.76 7.75
CA ALA A 15 -21.11 19.39 6.73
C ALA A 15 -20.47 19.35 5.33
N PHE A 16 -19.19 19.75 5.20
CA PHE A 16 -18.48 19.71 3.93
C PHE A 16 -18.35 18.29 3.38
N ALA A 17 -18.02 17.31 4.23
CA ALA A 17 -17.92 15.91 3.80
C ALA A 17 -19.26 15.37 3.31
N TRP A 18 -20.34 15.67 4.03
CA TRP A 18 -21.70 15.24 3.66
C TRP A 18 -22.20 15.91 2.38
N GLU A 19 -22.05 17.24 2.28
CA GLU A 19 -22.44 18.03 1.12
C GLU A 19 -21.72 17.55 -0.14
N LEU A 20 -20.38 17.41 -0.09
CA LEU A 20 -19.63 16.94 -1.26
C LEU A 20 -20.02 15.51 -1.64
N SER A 21 -20.23 14.63 -0.67
CA SER A 21 -20.58 13.22 -0.94
C SER A 21 -21.94 13.07 -1.61
N THR A 22 -22.93 13.86 -1.20
CA THR A 22 -24.34 13.62 -1.56
C THR A 22 -24.89 14.59 -2.62
N THR A 23 -24.30 15.78 -2.76
CA THR A 23 -24.67 16.74 -3.81
C THR A 23 -24.51 16.09 -5.19
N PRO A 24 -25.46 16.24 -6.13
CA PRO A 24 -25.36 15.65 -7.47
C PRO A 24 -24.08 16.06 -8.20
N VAL A 25 -23.58 15.18 -9.07
CA VAL A 25 -22.38 15.44 -9.88
C VAL A 25 -22.54 16.70 -10.76
N GLY A 26 -23.73 16.92 -11.31
CA GLY A 26 -24.03 18.12 -12.11
C GLY A 26 -23.94 19.45 -11.33
N ASP A 27 -24.06 19.37 -10.00
CA ASP A 27 -24.02 20.52 -9.08
C ASP A 27 -22.66 20.63 -8.35
N GLY A 28 -21.68 19.79 -8.73
CA GLY A 28 -20.31 19.84 -8.20
C GLY A 28 -20.01 18.89 -7.04
N GLY A 29 -20.93 17.98 -6.69
CA GLY A 29 -20.68 16.91 -5.71
C GLY A 29 -20.35 15.55 -6.33
N TYR A 30 -20.47 14.48 -5.54
CA TYR A 30 -20.24 13.08 -5.95
C TYR A 30 -21.50 12.29 -6.23
N GLY A 31 -22.68 12.79 -5.84
CA GLY A 31 -23.97 12.16 -6.12
C GLY A 31 -24.14 10.77 -5.50
N LEU A 32 -23.45 10.47 -4.40
CA LEU A 32 -23.62 9.20 -3.69
C LEU A 32 -25.01 9.13 -3.06
N ASP A 33 -25.62 7.95 -3.07
CA ASP A 33 -26.92 7.73 -2.43
C ASP A 33 -26.77 7.87 -0.90
N PRO A 34 -27.39 8.89 -0.28
CA PRO A 34 -27.30 9.11 1.16
C PRO A 34 -27.86 7.92 1.96
N HIS A 35 -28.74 7.10 1.37
CA HIS A 35 -29.28 5.92 2.03
C HIS A 35 -28.27 4.75 2.10
N ARG A 36 -27.13 4.86 1.42
CA ARG A 36 -26.07 3.86 1.43
C ARG A 36 -24.84 4.30 2.22
N ILE A 37 -24.83 5.53 2.73
CA ILE A 37 -23.74 6.06 3.55
C ILE A 37 -23.94 5.65 5.01
N TRP A 38 -22.85 5.15 5.60
CA TRP A 38 -22.68 4.83 7.01
C TRP A 38 -21.53 5.64 7.57
N VAL A 39 -21.53 5.89 8.87
CA VAL A 39 -20.41 6.57 9.53
C VAL A 39 -19.98 5.85 10.79
N THR A 40 -18.69 5.92 11.10
CA THR A 40 -18.15 5.51 12.41
C THR A 40 -17.75 6.73 13.21
N VAL A 41 -17.84 6.65 14.53
CA VAL A 41 -17.38 7.67 15.48
C VAL A 41 -16.72 6.99 16.67
N HIS A 42 -15.80 7.69 17.33
CA HIS A 42 -15.26 7.20 18.58
C HIS A 42 -16.37 7.05 19.64
N HIS A 43 -16.34 5.97 20.42
CA HIS A 43 -17.39 5.64 21.40
C HIS A 43 -17.59 6.70 22.49
N SER A 44 -16.58 7.53 22.75
CA SER A 44 -16.67 8.67 23.68
C SER A 44 -16.97 10.02 23.01
N ASP A 45 -17.10 10.07 21.68
CA ASP A 45 -17.36 11.31 20.93
C ASP A 45 -18.87 11.49 20.64
N ASP A 46 -19.63 11.77 21.71
CA ASP A 46 -21.06 12.06 21.63
C ASP A 46 -21.38 13.30 20.77
N GLU A 47 -20.43 14.24 20.68
CA GLU A 47 -20.56 15.45 19.86
C GLU A 47 -20.60 15.08 18.38
N ALA A 48 -19.64 14.30 17.88
CA ALA A 48 -19.63 13.85 16.49
C ALA A 48 -20.89 13.02 16.16
N ARG A 49 -21.31 12.14 17.06
CA ARG A 49 -22.56 11.36 16.92
C ARG A 49 -23.79 12.28 16.77
N ALA A 50 -23.93 13.29 17.63
CA ALA A 50 -25.03 14.24 17.57
C ALA A 50 -24.99 15.08 16.29
N LEU A 51 -23.80 15.47 15.84
CA LEU A 51 -23.58 16.24 14.62
C LEU A 51 -24.01 15.45 13.38
N TRP A 52 -23.65 14.17 13.25
CA TRP A 52 -24.09 13.35 12.12
C TRP A 52 -25.62 13.22 12.04
N ARG A 53 -26.31 13.06 13.17
CA ARG A 53 -27.79 13.05 13.19
C ARG A 53 -28.37 14.39 12.74
N ARG A 54 -27.77 15.51 13.17
CA ARG A 54 -28.30 16.85 12.91
C ARG A 54 -27.98 17.38 11.51
N VAL A 55 -26.74 17.18 11.05
CA VAL A 55 -26.21 17.73 9.80
C VAL A 55 -26.55 16.84 8.62
N ALA A 56 -26.34 15.52 8.74
CA ALA A 56 -26.58 14.57 7.66
C ALA A 56 -27.97 13.90 7.73
N GLY A 57 -28.69 14.05 8.84
CA GLY A 57 -29.98 13.35 9.03
C GLY A 57 -29.83 11.83 9.14
N LEU A 58 -28.63 11.32 9.45
CA LEU A 58 -28.38 9.88 9.51
C LEU A 58 -29.15 9.24 10.67
N PRO A 59 -29.83 8.11 10.44
CA PRO A 59 -30.45 7.35 11.52
C PRO A 59 -29.37 6.74 12.42
N ASP A 60 -29.71 6.54 13.70
CA ASP A 60 -28.72 6.12 14.69
C ASP A 60 -28.06 4.77 14.38
N GLU A 61 -28.82 3.86 13.77
CA GLU A 61 -28.34 2.55 13.32
C GLU A 61 -27.18 2.64 12.30
N ARG A 62 -27.01 3.78 11.61
CA ARG A 62 -25.91 4.03 10.67
C ARG A 62 -24.75 4.84 11.23
N ILE A 63 -24.80 5.16 12.53
CA ILE A 63 -23.74 5.85 13.26
C ILE A 63 -23.11 4.86 14.24
N VAL A 64 -22.08 4.16 13.77
CA VAL A 64 -21.44 3.06 14.49
C VAL A 64 -20.40 3.60 15.48
N ALA A 65 -20.46 3.21 16.74
CA ALA A 65 -19.42 3.54 17.73
C ALA A 65 -18.26 2.55 17.66
N ARG A 66 -17.00 3.02 17.68
CA ARG A 66 -15.81 2.16 17.82
C ARG A 66 -14.80 2.67 18.85
N GLY A 67 -13.81 1.83 19.13
CA GLY A 67 -12.73 2.10 20.10
C GLY A 67 -11.56 2.89 19.53
N ASP A 68 -10.52 3.03 20.35
CA ASP A 68 -9.29 3.76 20.04
C ASP A 68 -8.57 3.22 18.80
N GLU A 69 -8.63 1.91 18.54
CA GLU A 69 -7.91 1.28 17.41
C GLU A 69 -8.44 1.73 16.04
N ASP A 70 -9.72 2.09 15.97
CA ASP A 70 -10.41 2.44 14.73
C ASP A 70 -10.67 3.94 14.62
N ASN A 71 -11.21 4.56 15.69
CA ASN A 71 -11.69 5.94 15.64
C ASN A 71 -10.88 6.92 16.51
N PHE A 72 -9.63 6.60 16.82
CA PHE A 72 -8.69 7.54 17.45
C PHE A 72 -7.38 7.59 16.68
N TRP A 73 -7.20 8.68 15.93
CA TRP A 73 -6.11 8.80 14.97
C TRP A 73 -4.87 9.45 15.56
N SER A 74 -3.69 8.99 15.10
CA SER A 74 -2.41 9.67 15.31
C SER A 74 -1.40 9.35 14.20
N MET A 75 -0.36 10.17 14.09
CA MET A 75 0.78 9.95 13.18
C MET A 75 1.68 8.75 13.55
N GLY A 76 1.37 8.00 14.62
CA GLY A 76 2.21 6.90 15.10
C GLY A 76 3.51 7.33 15.79
N VAL A 77 3.84 8.62 15.77
CA VAL A 77 4.92 9.27 16.55
C VAL A 77 4.33 10.36 17.48
N PRO A 78 5.07 10.89 18.47
CA PRO A 78 4.60 12.03 19.27
C PRO A 78 4.17 13.19 18.37
N GLY A 79 3.06 13.85 18.72
CA GLY A 79 2.48 14.93 17.93
C GLY A 79 0.94 14.98 17.98
N PRO A 80 0.30 15.77 17.10
CA PRO A 80 -1.15 15.91 17.08
C PRO A 80 -1.90 14.59 16.89
N CYS A 81 -2.98 14.43 17.67
CA CYS A 81 -3.90 13.30 17.62
C CYS A 81 -5.33 13.72 17.99
N GLY A 82 -6.28 12.81 17.85
CA GLY A 82 -7.66 13.06 18.25
C GLY A 82 -8.63 11.98 17.78
N PRO A 83 -9.90 12.04 18.24
CA PRO A 83 -10.94 11.20 17.68
C PRO A 83 -11.13 11.49 16.19
N CYS A 84 -11.55 10.48 15.45
CA CYS A 84 -11.91 10.64 14.04
C CYS A 84 -13.27 10.01 13.75
N SER A 85 -13.84 10.39 12.62
CA SER A 85 -15.09 9.84 12.10
C SER A 85 -14.90 9.48 10.63
N GLU A 86 -15.25 8.26 10.27
CA GLU A 86 -15.04 7.75 8.91
C GLU A 86 -16.37 7.52 8.23
N LEU A 87 -16.43 7.81 6.92
CA LEU A 87 -17.57 7.57 6.06
C LEU A 87 -17.34 6.28 5.27
N TYR A 88 -18.38 5.45 5.24
CA TYR A 88 -18.42 4.17 4.56
C TYR A 88 -19.58 4.15 3.57
N TYR A 89 -19.38 3.48 2.43
CA TYR A 89 -20.43 3.29 1.44
C TYR A 89 -20.80 1.82 1.32
N ASP A 90 -22.08 1.49 1.50
CA ASP A 90 -22.61 0.14 1.26
C ASP A 90 -22.57 -0.17 -0.23
N ARG A 91 -21.65 -1.02 -0.69
CA ARG A 91 -21.49 -1.38 -2.11
C ARG A 91 -22.45 -2.49 -2.57
N GLY A 92 -23.24 -3.06 -1.66
CA GLY A 92 -24.32 -4.00 -1.96
C GLY A 92 -24.09 -5.42 -1.45
N PRO A 93 -25.15 -6.25 -1.39
CA PRO A 93 -25.15 -7.56 -0.75
C PRO A 93 -24.24 -8.61 -1.41
N GLN A 94 -23.85 -8.41 -2.67
CA GLN A 94 -22.95 -9.30 -3.40
C GLN A 94 -21.50 -9.30 -2.87
N LEU A 95 -21.14 -8.30 -2.06
CA LEU A 95 -19.78 -8.14 -1.52
C LEU A 95 -19.65 -8.54 -0.05
N GLY A 96 -20.74 -8.87 0.65
CA GLY A 96 -20.66 -9.20 2.07
C GLY A 96 -21.96 -9.08 2.85
N ARG A 97 -21.85 -9.30 4.16
CA ARG A 97 -22.97 -9.37 5.11
C ARG A 97 -23.56 -7.99 5.38
N ALA A 98 -24.88 -7.92 5.60
CA ALA A 98 -25.55 -6.70 6.02
C ALA A 98 -25.25 -6.38 7.50
N GLY A 99 -25.29 -5.10 7.88
CA GLY A 99 -25.13 -4.66 9.28
C GLY A 99 -24.17 -3.50 9.51
N GLY A 100 -23.70 -2.84 8.45
CA GLY A 100 -22.76 -1.72 8.54
C GLY A 100 -21.29 -2.13 8.65
N PRO A 101 -20.39 -1.15 8.74
CA PRO A 101 -18.94 -1.40 8.69
C PRO A 101 -18.40 -2.22 9.86
N ALA A 102 -19.08 -2.26 11.02
CA ALA A 102 -18.68 -3.14 12.12
C ALA A 102 -18.87 -4.65 11.81
N VAL A 103 -19.62 -4.98 10.76
CA VAL A 103 -19.91 -6.37 10.38
C VAL A 103 -19.06 -6.84 9.20
N ASP A 104 -18.83 -5.98 8.20
CA ASP A 104 -18.21 -6.37 6.94
C ASP A 104 -17.61 -5.18 6.16
N GLU A 105 -16.30 -4.95 6.28
CA GLU A 105 -15.64 -3.82 5.63
C GLU A 105 -15.35 -4.05 4.13
N ASP A 106 -15.57 -5.27 3.61
CA ASP A 106 -15.50 -5.55 2.17
C ASP A 106 -16.75 -5.03 1.46
N ARG A 107 -17.93 -5.18 2.08
CA ARG A 107 -19.18 -4.59 1.60
C ARG A 107 -19.28 -3.10 1.89
N TYR A 108 -18.98 -2.69 3.12
CA TYR A 108 -19.01 -1.29 3.53
C TYR A 108 -17.61 -0.74 3.41
N MET A 109 -17.32 -0.08 2.29
CA MET A 109 -15.99 0.43 2.00
C MET A 109 -15.81 1.83 2.59
N GLU A 110 -14.80 2.00 3.45
CA GLU A 110 -14.36 3.31 3.93
C GLU A 110 -13.86 4.14 2.75
N PHE A 111 -14.41 5.34 2.56
CA PHE A 111 -13.98 6.23 1.48
C PHE A 111 -13.40 7.55 1.98
N TRP A 112 -13.70 7.99 3.19
CA TRP A 112 -13.24 9.26 3.74
C TRP A 112 -13.12 9.21 5.26
N ASN A 113 -11.98 9.64 5.80
CA ASN A 113 -11.74 9.83 7.24
C ASN A 113 -11.66 11.32 7.60
N LEU A 114 -12.38 11.73 8.65
CA LEU A 114 -12.39 13.07 9.23
C LEU A 114 -11.74 13.04 10.62
N VAL A 115 -10.53 13.57 10.75
CA VAL A 115 -9.77 13.59 12.01
C VAL A 115 -9.96 14.92 12.72
N PHE A 116 -10.39 14.85 13.98
CA PHE A 116 -10.65 16.00 14.84
C PHE A 116 -9.46 16.20 15.78
N MET A 117 -8.37 16.74 15.24
CA MET A 117 -7.13 16.94 16.00
C MET A 117 -7.34 17.94 17.15
N GLN A 118 -7.26 17.45 18.38
CA GLN A 118 -7.49 18.24 19.59
C GLN A 118 -6.55 17.90 20.74
N TYR A 119 -5.73 16.86 20.60
CA TYR A 119 -4.82 16.38 21.64
C TYR A 119 -3.38 16.24 21.14
N GLU A 120 -2.43 16.26 22.07
CA GLU A 120 -1.03 15.93 21.83
C GLU A 120 -0.77 14.48 22.31
N ARG A 121 -0.37 13.60 21.39
CA ARG A 121 0.09 12.24 21.68
C ARG A 121 1.52 12.26 22.19
N GLY A 122 1.79 11.53 23.27
CA GLY A 122 3.13 11.29 23.80
C GLY A 122 3.83 10.07 23.19
N GLU A 123 4.94 9.66 23.78
CA GLU A 123 5.76 8.54 23.30
C GLU A 123 5.05 7.18 23.43
N GLY A 124 5.26 6.31 22.44
CA GLY A 124 4.75 4.95 22.44
C GLY A 124 4.75 4.34 21.03
N PRO A 125 5.05 3.04 20.88
CA PRO A 125 5.11 2.38 19.57
C PRO A 125 3.74 1.89 19.05
N GLY A 126 2.66 2.02 19.85
CA GLY A 126 1.34 1.47 19.54
C GLY A 126 0.39 2.43 18.82
N LYS A 127 -0.59 1.84 18.10
CA LYS A 127 -1.78 2.56 17.57
C LYS A 127 -2.71 3.05 18.68
N SER A 128 -2.66 2.43 19.85
CA SER A 128 -3.43 2.77 21.05
C SER A 128 -2.54 2.65 22.29
N GLY A 129 -3.04 3.08 23.46
CA GLY A 129 -2.36 2.94 24.75
C GLY A 129 -1.18 3.88 25.00
N TYR A 130 -0.96 4.87 24.13
CA TYR A 130 0.00 5.94 24.37
C TYR A 130 -0.61 7.04 25.27
N PRO A 131 0.20 7.78 26.05
CA PRO A 131 -0.31 8.86 26.88
C PRO A 131 -0.76 10.05 26.02
N VAL A 132 -1.89 10.65 26.37
CA VAL A 132 -2.28 11.98 25.89
C VAL A 132 -1.68 13.01 26.83
N LEU A 133 -0.81 13.88 26.30
CA LEU A 133 -0.05 14.86 27.09
C LEU A 133 -0.86 16.10 27.44
N GLY A 134 -1.91 16.40 26.68
CA GLY A 134 -2.77 17.55 26.88
C GLY A 134 -3.53 17.92 25.62
N GLU A 135 -4.24 19.05 25.68
CA GLU A 135 -4.94 19.63 24.53
C GLU A 135 -3.99 20.41 23.63
N LEU A 136 -4.27 20.42 22.33
CA LEU A 136 -3.56 21.28 21.38
C LEU A 136 -3.91 22.75 21.62
N PRO A 137 -2.98 23.70 21.33
CA PRO A 137 -3.25 25.13 21.46
C PRO A 137 -4.44 25.62 20.62
N ARG A 138 -4.72 24.93 19.51
CA ARG A 138 -5.88 25.13 18.64
C ARG A 138 -6.37 23.77 18.15
N ARG A 139 -7.69 23.65 18.02
CA ARG A 139 -8.33 22.49 17.40
C ARG A 139 -8.20 22.59 15.89
N ASN A 140 -7.90 21.47 15.24
CA ASN A 140 -7.61 21.41 13.80
C ASN A 140 -8.42 20.29 13.16
N ILE A 141 -8.56 20.36 11.83
CA ILE A 141 -9.17 19.30 11.01
C ILE A 141 -8.12 18.80 10.04
N ASP A 142 -8.06 17.48 9.90
CA ASP A 142 -7.34 16.78 8.85
C ASP A 142 -8.32 15.76 8.24
N THR A 143 -8.52 15.78 6.93
CA THR A 143 -9.35 14.78 6.25
C THR A 143 -8.60 14.08 5.14
N GLY A 144 -8.81 12.78 5.04
CA GLY A 144 -8.23 11.92 4.01
C GLY A 144 -9.33 11.17 3.28
N MET A 145 -9.49 11.42 1.98
CA MET A 145 -10.38 10.67 1.11
C MET A 145 -9.54 9.89 0.11
N GLY A 146 -9.71 8.57 0.07
CA GLY A 146 -8.97 7.72 -0.88
C GLY A 146 -9.48 7.94 -2.29
N LEU A 147 -8.67 8.53 -3.17
CA LEU A 147 -9.06 8.84 -4.55
C LEU A 147 -9.50 7.57 -5.29
N GLU A 148 -8.72 6.51 -5.22
CA GLU A 148 -9.01 5.23 -5.90
C GLU A 148 -10.27 4.56 -5.35
N ARG A 149 -10.53 4.71 -4.04
CA ARG A 149 -11.75 4.20 -3.43
C ARG A 149 -12.97 5.00 -3.89
N MET A 150 -12.86 6.33 -3.95
CA MET A 150 -13.93 7.17 -4.50
C MET A 150 -14.16 6.89 -5.99
N ALA A 151 -13.09 6.77 -6.79
CA ALA A 151 -13.17 6.38 -8.19
C ALA A 151 -13.85 5.03 -8.37
N THR A 152 -13.54 4.04 -7.50
CA THR A 152 -14.23 2.74 -7.49
C THR A 152 -15.74 2.89 -7.32
N LEU A 153 -16.18 3.79 -6.43
CA LEU A 153 -17.61 4.05 -6.22
C LEU A 153 -18.25 4.74 -7.43
N LEU A 154 -17.65 5.83 -7.91
CA LEU A 154 -18.21 6.66 -8.98
C LEU A 154 -18.24 5.97 -10.33
N GLN A 155 -17.27 5.10 -10.61
CA GLN A 155 -17.19 4.34 -11.85
C GLN A 155 -17.96 3.02 -11.79
N GLY A 156 -18.49 2.66 -10.60
CA GLY A 156 -19.15 1.37 -10.38
C GLY A 156 -18.20 0.17 -10.56
N ALA A 157 -16.90 0.37 -10.33
CA ALA A 157 -15.90 -0.67 -10.49
C ALA A 157 -16.03 -1.74 -9.39
N ALA A 158 -15.68 -3.00 -9.71
CA ALA A 158 -15.77 -4.10 -8.76
C ALA A 158 -14.71 -4.00 -7.64
N ASN A 159 -13.55 -3.40 -7.93
CA ASN A 159 -12.46 -3.17 -6.99
C ASN A 159 -11.54 -2.05 -7.50
N LEU A 160 -10.58 -1.64 -6.67
CA LEU A 160 -9.66 -0.53 -6.95
C LEU A 160 -8.77 -0.75 -8.18
N TYR A 161 -8.57 -1.99 -8.62
CA TYR A 161 -7.71 -2.30 -9.77
C TYR A 161 -8.44 -2.18 -11.11
N GLU A 162 -9.76 -2.00 -11.05
CA GLU A 162 -10.62 -1.89 -12.22
C GLU A 162 -11.03 -0.45 -12.54
N THR A 163 -10.50 0.52 -11.80
CA THR A 163 -10.65 1.93 -12.11
C THR A 163 -9.90 2.28 -13.39
N ASP A 164 -10.33 3.33 -14.06
CA ASP A 164 -9.71 3.88 -15.28
C ASP A 164 -8.21 4.16 -15.15
N GLU A 165 -7.72 4.57 -13.98
CA GLU A 165 -6.30 4.80 -13.77
C GLU A 165 -5.47 3.51 -13.67
N VAL A 166 -6.02 2.42 -13.13
CA VAL A 166 -5.27 1.20 -12.80
C VAL A 166 -5.44 0.10 -13.84
N ARG A 167 -6.67 -0.04 -14.36
CA ARG A 167 -7.06 -1.08 -15.32
C ARG A 167 -6.17 -1.13 -16.56
N PRO A 168 -5.72 -0.02 -17.17
CA PRO A 168 -4.87 -0.08 -18.37
C PRO A 168 -3.55 -0.82 -18.14
N VAL A 169 -2.89 -0.59 -16.99
CA VAL A 169 -1.63 -1.27 -16.65
C VAL A 169 -1.86 -2.76 -16.43
N LEU A 170 -2.96 -3.09 -15.74
CA LEU A 170 -3.38 -4.47 -15.50
C LEU A 170 -3.64 -5.22 -16.81
N GLU A 171 -4.39 -4.60 -17.72
CA GLU A 171 -4.71 -5.18 -19.03
C GLU A 171 -3.46 -5.32 -19.90
N ARG A 172 -2.52 -4.37 -19.83
CA ARG A 172 -1.23 -4.49 -20.53
C ARG A 172 -0.42 -5.67 -20.00
N ALA A 173 -0.34 -5.83 -18.68
CA ALA A 173 0.35 -6.97 -18.06
C ALA A 173 -0.30 -8.31 -18.47
N ALA A 174 -1.63 -8.39 -18.46
CA ALA A 174 -2.35 -9.58 -18.88
C ALA A 174 -2.10 -9.91 -20.36
N ALA A 175 -2.09 -8.90 -21.23
CA ALA A 175 -1.83 -9.05 -22.66
C ALA A 175 -0.41 -9.55 -22.94
N LEU A 176 0.61 -9.00 -22.25
CA LEU A 176 1.99 -9.46 -22.37
C LEU A 176 2.13 -10.94 -21.95
N ALA A 177 1.48 -11.32 -20.85
CA ALA A 177 1.51 -12.68 -20.32
C ALA A 177 0.57 -13.67 -21.05
N GLY A 178 -0.32 -13.21 -21.92
CA GLY A 178 -1.31 -14.06 -22.59
C GLY A 178 -2.38 -14.63 -21.66
N VAL A 179 -2.63 -13.98 -20.52
CA VAL A 179 -3.65 -14.38 -19.52
C VAL A 179 -4.86 -13.42 -19.55
N ARG A 180 -5.92 -13.74 -18.80
CA ARG A 180 -7.11 -12.89 -18.68
C ARG A 180 -7.52 -12.70 -17.23
N TYR A 181 -7.61 -11.45 -16.81
CA TYR A 181 -8.04 -11.06 -15.48
C TYR A 181 -9.53 -11.36 -15.22
N GLY A 182 -9.86 -11.84 -14.02
CA GLY A 182 -11.23 -11.98 -13.55
C GLY A 182 -12.01 -13.14 -14.19
N THR A 183 -11.32 -14.09 -14.83
CA THR A 183 -11.95 -15.26 -15.47
C THR A 183 -12.28 -16.39 -14.48
N GLY A 184 -11.82 -16.29 -13.23
CA GLY A 184 -12.05 -17.29 -12.18
C GLY A 184 -11.20 -18.57 -12.28
N THR A 185 -10.45 -18.76 -13.37
CA THR A 185 -9.58 -19.94 -13.59
C THR A 185 -8.15 -19.75 -13.10
N GLY A 186 -7.81 -18.60 -12.52
CA GLY A 186 -6.46 -18.26 -12.06
C GLY A 186 -6.45 -17.19 -10.97
N ALA A 187 -6.97 -17.51 -9.78
CA ALA A 187 -6.99 -16.57 -8.65
C ALA A 187 -5.60 -16.02 -8.30
N GLU A 188 -4.54 -16.82 -8.44
CA GLU A 188 -3.18 -16.35 -8.23
C GLU A 188 -2.70 -15.40 -9.35
N ASP A 189 -3.15 -15.61 -10.59
CA ASP A 189 -2.79 -14.74 -11.72
C ASP A 189 -3.46 -13.38 -11.55
N ASP A 190 -4.71 -13.34 -11.10
CA ASP A 190 -5.39 -12.10 -10.75
C ASP A 190 -4.63 -11.34 -9.66
N VAL A 191 -4.14 -12.04 -8.63
CA VAL A 191 -3.30 -11.43 -7.58
C VAL A 191 -1.99 -10.88 -8.17
N ARG A 192 -1.31 -11.63 -9.04
CA ARG A 192 -0.07 -11.18 -9.68
C ARG A 192 -0.29 -9.96 -10.58
N LEU A 193 -1.37 -9.94 -11.36
CA LEU A 193 -1.74 -8.82 -12.22
C LEU A 193 -2.03 -7.55 -11.39
N ARG A 194 -2.73 -7.69 -10.27
CA ARG A 194 -2.95 -6.59 -9.31
C ARG A 194 -1.65 -6.08 -8.70
N VAL A 195 -0.75 -6.99 -8.31
CA VAL A 195 0.58 -6.65 -7.81
C VAL A 195 1.38 -5.87 -8.85
N VAL A 196 1.38 -6.31 -10.11
CA VAL A 196 2.07 -5.60 -11.20
C VAL A 196 1.50 -4.19 -11.38
N ALA A 197 0.17 -4.06 -11.49
CA ALA A 197 -0.48 -2.77 -11.71
C ALA A 197 -0.18 -1.76 -10.58
N ASP A 198 -0.30 -2.19 -9.32
CA ASP A 198 -0.03 -1.34 -8.15
C ASP A 198 1.45 -0.94 -8.05
N HIS A 199 2.35 -1.91 -8.16
CA HIS A 199 3.77 -1.67 -8.03
C HIS A 199 4.34 -0.83 -9.17
N VAL A 200 3.85 -1.00 -10.41
CA VAL A 200 4.29 -0.19 -11.55
C VAL A 200 3.88 1.28 -11.36
N ARG A 201 2.64 1.56 -10.93
CA ARG A 201 2.20 2.93 -10.59
C ARG A 201 3.03 3.52 -9.45
N THR A 202 3.25 2.75 -8.39
CA THR A 202 4.08 3.19 -7.25
C THR A 202 5.52 3.49 -7.68
N ALA A 203 6.12 2.62 -8.49
CA ALA A 203 7.48 2.80 -8.98
C ALA A 203 7.60 4.01 -9.91
N LEU A 204 6.60 4.25 -10.77
CA LEU A 204 6.52 5.43 -11.62
C LEU A 204 6.61 6.71 -10.78
N MET A 205 5.77 6.85 -9.75
CA MET A 205 5.75 8.05 -8.89
C MET A 205 7.07 8.23 -8.13
N LEU A 206 7.61 7.15 -7.55
CA LEU A 206 8.89 7.22 -6.84
C LEU A 206 10.07 7.63 -7.75
N LEU A 207 10.08 7.13 -8.99
CA LEU A 207 11.08 7.50 -10.00
C LEU A 207 10.91 8.94 -10.47
N ALA A 208 9.66 9.40 -10.63
CA ALA A 208 9.33 10.78 -10.98
C ALA A 208 9.83 11.77 -9.91
N ASP A 209 9.63 11.44 -8.63
CA ASP A 209 10.15 12.16 -7.45
C ASP A 209 11.69 12.11 -7.31
N GLY A 210 12.38 11.46 -8.25
CA GLY A 210 13.84 11.43 -8.33
C GLY A 210 14.50 10.31 -7.55
N THR A 211 13.73 9.43 -6.88
CA THR A 211 14.28 8.24 -6.21
C THR A 211 14.96 7.35 -7.24
N ALA A 212 16.14 6.84 -6.91
CA ALA A 212 16.86 5.87 -7.74
C ALA A 212 16.87 4.49 -7.05
N PRO A 213 16.75 3.38 -7.80
CA PRO A 213 16.93 2.05 -7.24
C PRO A 213 18.29 1.91 -6.52
N GLY A 214 18.29 1.36 -5.31
CA GLY A 214 19.47 1.30 -4.45
C GLY A 214 19.44 0.17 -3.42
N ASN A 215 20.47 0.11 -2.57
CA ASN A 215 20.61 -0.93 -1.53
C ASN A 215 20.09 -0.50 -0.15
N GLU A 216 19.78 0.78 0.05
CA GLU A 216 19.38 1.31 1.35
C GLU A 216 18.22 2.32 1.23
N GLY A 217 17.52 2.55 2.34
CA GLY A 217 16.46 3.56 2.46
C GLY A 217 15.37 3.44 1.38
N ARG A 218 14.97 4.59 0.83
CA ARG A 218 13.93 4.68 -0.21
C ARG A 218 14.31 3.97 -1.50
N GLY A 219 15.59 3.99 -1.86
CA GLY A 219 16.09 3.30 -3.06
C GLY A 219 15.96 1.79 -2.97
N TYR A 220 16.13 1.20 -1.77
CA TYR A 220 15.89 -0.22 -1.54
C TYR A 220 14.42 -0.59 -1.70
N VAL A 221 13.51 0.25 -1.18
CA VAL A 221 12.07 0.04 -1.32
C VAL A 221 11.67 0.07 -2.80
N LEU A 222 12.10 1.09 -3.55
CA LEU A 222 11.84 1.19 -4.99
C LEU A 222 12.38 -0.03 -5.75
N ARG A 223 13.63 -0.43 -5.48
CA ARG A 223 14.22 -1.62 -6.07
C ARG A 223 13.36 -2.86 -5.82
N ARG A 224 12.88 -3.05 -4.58
CA ARG A 224 12.06 -4.20 -4.21
C ARG A 224 10.73 -4.21 -4.97
N ILE A 225 10.09 -3.05 -5.11
CA ILE A 225 8.82 -2.90 -5.84
C ILE A 225 9.02 -3.28 -7.32
N LEU A 226 10.02 -2.69 -8.00
CA LEU A 226 10.35 -3.00 -9.40
C LEU A 226 10.62 -4.50 -9.61
N ARG A 227 11.47 -5.09 -8.78
CA ARG A 227 11.82 -6.52 -8.87
C ARG A 227 10.62 -7.44 -8.62
N ARG A 228 9.71 -7.08 -7.72
CA ARG A 228 8.46 -7.83 -7.50
C ARG A 228 7.54 -7.77 -8.72
N SER A 229 7.46 -6.64 -9.41
CA SER A 229 6.70 -6.54 -10.68
C SER A 229 7.29 -7.46 -11.75
N VAL A 230 8.61 -7.40 -11.96
CA VAL A 230 9.31 -8.27 -12.93
C VAL A 230 9.08 -9.75 -12.59
N ARG A 231 9.18 -10.13 -11.32
CA ARG A 231 8.93 -11.51 -10.88
C ARG A 231 7.48 -11.93 -11.11
N ALA A 232 6.52 -11.08 -10.79
CA ALA A 232 5.11 -11.38 -11.01
C ALA A 232 4.82 -11.62 -12.51
N MET A 233 5.41 -10.81 -13.40
CA MET A 233 5.33 -11.04 -14.86
C MET A 233 5.93 -12.40 -15.27
N ARG A 234 7.09 -12.79 -14.73
CA ARG A 234 7.68 -14.11 -15.00
C ARG A 234 6.80 -15.26 -14.55
N HIS A 235 6.18 -15.13 -13.37
CA HIS A 235 5.24 -16.13 -12.84
C HIS A 235 3.97 -16.23 -13.66
N LEU A 236 3.56 -15.14 -14.31
CA LEU A 236 2.48 -15.14 -15.30
C LEU A 236 2.92 -15.73 -16.66
N GLY A 237 4.18 -16.15 -16.81
CA GLY A 237 4.72 -16.75 -18.03
C GLY A 237 5.44 -15.77 -18.96
N TYR A 238 5.58 -14.48 -18.60
CA TYR A 238 6.26 -13.48 -19.41
C TYR A 238 7.71 -13.27 -18.96
N GLY A 239 8.67 -13.79 -19.74
CA GLY A 239 10.10 -13.80 -19.38
C GLY A 239 10.94 -12.62 -19.86
N ASP A 240 10.40 -11.83 -20.80
CA ASP A 240 11.08 -10.71 -21.45
C ASP A 240 10.98 -9.42 -20.61
N PRO A 241 11.79 -8.38 -20.89
CA PRO A 241 11.65 -7.08 -20.23
C PRO A 241 10.23 -6.51 -20.39
N ALA A 242 9.66 -6.03 -19.29
CA ALA A 242 8.28 -5.54 -19.23
C ALA A 242 8.16 -4.11 -18.67
N LEU A 243 9.13 -3.64 -17.86
CA LEU A 243 8.91 -2.46 -17.02
C LEU A 243 8.71 -1.20 -17.84
N VAL A 244 9.50 -0.96 -18.89
CA VAL A 244 9.37 0.25 -19.71
C VAL A 244 7.99 0.35 -20.38
N ASP A 245 7.48 -0.77 -20.87
CA ASP A 245 6.17 -0.86 -21.51
C ASP A 245 5.05 -0.60 -20.50
N LEU A 246 5.08 -1.29 -19.36
CA LEU A 246 4.11 -1.11 -18.28
C LEU A 246 4.14 0.32 -17.70
N LEU A 247 5.33 0.90 -17.54
CA LEU A 247 5.50 2.27 -17.08
C LEU A 247 4.98 3.29 -18.10
N ALA A 248 5.08 3.03 -19.39
CA ALA A 248 4.52 3.92 -20.42
C ALA A 248 2.99 3.98 -20.32
N VAL A 249 2.35 2.82 -20.11
CA VAL A 249 0.90 2.77 -19.88
C VAL A 249 0.52 3.48 -18.58
N ALA A 250 1.28 3.26 -17.50
CA ALA A 250 1.03 3.94 -16.23
C ALA A 250 1.22 5.46 -16.35
N ARG A 251 2.22 5.93 -17.10
CA ARG A 251 2.44 7.35 -17.40
C ARG A 251 1.21 7.95 -18.07
N ASP A 252 0.68 7.30 -19.09
CA ASP A 252 -0.46 7.83 -19.84
C ASP A 252 -1.71 7.96 -18.96
N SER A 253 -1.93 7.02 -18.04
CA SER A 253 -3.01 7.13 -17.03
C SER A 253 -2.79 8.26 -16.03
N MET A 254 -1.54 8.49 -15.58
CA MET A 254 -1.24 9.42 -14.48
C MET A 254 -0.96 10.85 -14.94
N ALA A 255 -0.51 11.05 -16.18
CA ALA A 255 -0.07 12.35 -16.72
C ALA A 255 -1.11 13.49 -16.61
N PRO A 256 -2.43 13.26 -16.72
CA PRO A 256 -3.41 14.33 -16.54
C PRO A 256 -3.38 14.97 -15.15
N GLY A 257 -3.12 14.20 -14.10
CA GLY A 257 -2.99 14.69 -12.71
C GLY A 257 -1.54 15.01 -12.31
N HIS A 258 -0.58 14.38 -12.99
CA HIS A 258 0.85 14.42 -12.66
C HIS A 258 1.70 14.63 -13.93
N PRO A 259 1.67 15.81 -14.57
CA PRO A 259 2.39 16.04 -15.83
C PRO A 259 3.90 15.78 -15.73
N GLU A 260 4.48 15.91 -14.54
CA GLU A 260 5.88 15.61 -14.25
C GLU A 260 6.29 14.16 -14.59
N VAL A 261 5.36 13.20 -14.58
CA VAL A 261 5.63 11.81 -14.96
C VAL A 261 5.86 11.66 -16.46
N ALA A 262 5.21 12.51 -17.27
CA ALA A 262 5.39 12.54 -18.72
C ALA A 262 6.67 13.31 -19.08
N ASP A 263 6.87 14.48 -18.48
CA ASP A 263 8.06 15.32 -18.71
C ASP A 263 9.36 14.58 -18.35
N GLY A 264 9.33 13.77 -17.28
CA GLY A 264 10.47 13.01 -16.80
C GLY A 264 10.63 11.61 -17.39
N PHE A 265 9.77 11.20 -18.32
CA PHE A 265 9.60 9.77 -18.63
C PHE A 265 10.84 9.08 -19.19
N GLU A 266 11.65 9.77 -20.03
CA GLU A 266 12.88 9.19 -20.57
C GLU A 266 13.83 8.73 -19.46
N ARG A 267 14.08 9.61 -18.48
CA ARG A 267 14.91 9.29 -17.30
C ARG A 267 14.31 8.16 -16.45
N ILE A 268 12.98 8.15 -16.30
CA ILE A 268 12.25 7.11 -15.55
C ILE A 268 12.44 5.76 -16.23
N ALA A 269 12.21 5.70 -17.53
CA ALA A 269 12.34 4.50 -18.35
C ALA A 269 13.77 3.95 -18.33
N ASP A 270 14.78 4.81 -18.49
CA ASP A 270 16.20 4.41 -18.45
C ASP A 270 16.58 3.76 -17.11
N ARG A 271 16.16 4.38 -16.00
CA ARG A 271 16.42 3.84 -14.65
C ARG A 271 15.73 2.50 -14.41
N ALA A 272 14.48 2.37 -14.86
CA ALA A 272 13.72 1.13 -14.73
C ALA A 272 14.32 0.01 -15.59
N ALA A 273 14.69 0.31 -16.84
CA ALA A 273 15.33 -0.62 -17.75
C ALA A 273 16.67 -1.14 -17.19
N GLY A 274 17.52 -0.22 -16.69
CA GLY A 274 18.79 -0.60 -16.09
C GLY A 274 18.63 -1.50 -14.86
N GLU A 275 17.64 -1.26 -14.01
CA GLU A 275 17.34 -2.14 -12.88
C GLU A 275 16.75 -3.49 -13.32
N GLU A 276 15.89 -3.53 -14.35
CA GLU A 276 15.35 -4.78 -14.91
C GLU A 276 16.44 -5.67 -15.49
N GLU A 277 17.35 -5.08 -16.26
CA GLU A 277 18.49 -5.78 -16.87
C GLU A 277 19.42 -6.35 -15.80
N ALA A 278 19.83 -5.50 -14.84
CA ALA A 278 20.68 -5.91 -13.73
C ALA A 278 20.02 -7.04 -12.92
N PHE A 279 18.72 -6.92 -12.63
CA PHE A 279 17.99 -7.94 -11.91
C PHE A 279 17.86 -9.24 -12.70
N GLY A 280 17.62 -9.17 -14.01
CA GLY A 280 17.57 -10.34 -14.89
C GLY A 280 18.87 -11.15 -14.88
N ALA A 281 20.03 -10.47 -14.84
CA ALA A 281 21.33 -11.13 -14.69
C ALA A 281 21.45 -11.84 -13.33
N THR A 282 21.11 -11.15 -12.23
CA THR A 282 21.10 -11.72 -10.88
C THR A 282 20.13 -12.90 -10.75
N LEU A 283 18.95 -12.82 -11.36
CA LEU A 283 17.94 -13.89 -11.35
C LEU A 283 18.48 -15.19 -11.96
N ARG A 284 19.09 -15.11 -13.15
CA ARG A 284 19.63 -16.30 -13.83
C ARG A 284 20.69 -17.00 -12.98
N GLN A 285 21.60 -16.23 -12.39
CA GLN A 285 22.70 -16.77 -11.59
C GLN A 285 22.20 -17.30 -10.24
N GLY A 286 21.41 -16.51 -9.50
CA GLY A 286 20.96 -16.86 -8.15
C GLY A 286 19.90 -17.95 -8.11
N THR A 287 19.02 -18.05 -9.11
CA THR A 287 18.02 -19.14 -9.19
C THR A 287 18.69 -20.50 -9.27
N THR A 288 19.74 -20.63 -10.10
CA THR A 288 20.49 -21.89 -10.24
C THR A 288 21.11 -22.32 -8.90
N VAL A 289 21.69 -21.38 -8.16
CA VAL A 289 22.33 -21.65 -6.86
C VAL A 289 21.27 -22.00 -5.82
N LEU A 290 20.15 -21.27 -5.78
CA LEU A 290 19.06 -21.51 -4.85
C LEU A 290 18.42 -22.88 -5.10
N ASP A 291 18.12 -23.23 -6.35
CA ASP A 291 17.52 -24.52 -6.70
C ASP A 291 18.43 -25.67 -6.29
N ALA A 292 19.74 -25.54 -6.50
CA ALA A 292 20.71 -26.53 -6.04
C ALA A 292 20.73 -26.64 -4.50
N ALA A 293 20.65 -25.53 -3.77
CA ALA A 293 20.62 -25.52 -2.32
C ALA A 293 19.32 -26.13 -1.77
N VAL A 294 18.16 -25.77 -2.34
CA VAL A 294 16.86 -26.33 -1.99
C VAL A 294 16.81 -27.82 -2.30
N ALA A 295 17.34 -28.26 -3.44
CA ALA A 295 17.42 -29.68 -3.79
C ALA A 295 18.27 -30.47 -2.77
N ARG A 296 19.40 -29.91 -2.31
CA ARG A 296 20.20 -30.53 -1.23
C ARG A 296 19.42 -30.67 0.07
N VAL A 297 18.71 -29.61 0.49
CA VAL A 297 17.88 -29.63 1.70
C VAL A 297 16.77 -30.66 1.61
N LYS A 298 16.05 -30.72 0.48
CA LYS A 298 15.01 -31.72 0.26
C LYS A 298 15.57 -33.14 0.21
N GLY A 299 16.72 -33.32 -0.44
CA GLY A 299 17.41 -34.61 -0.56
C GLY A 299 17.86 -35.19 0.78
N SER A 300 18.14 -34.33 1.78
CA SER A 300 18.43 -34.75 3.15
C SER A 300 17.20 -34.89 4.05
N GLY A 301 15.98 -34.73 3.49
CA GLY A 301 14.73 -34.76 4.25
C GLY A 301 14.45 -33.49 5.06
N GLY A 302 15.27 -32.45 4.90
CA GLY A 302 15.09 -31.16 5.54
C GLY A 302 13.99 -30.31 4.91
N ARG A 303 13.51 -29.33 5.66
CA ARG A 303 12.56 -28.30 5.20
C ARG A 303 13.03 -26.88 5.48
N ARG A 304 14.30 -26.71 5.84
CA ARG A 304 14.88 -25.43 6.23
C ARG A 304 16.23 -25.21 5.54
N LEU A 305 16.30 -24.18 4.71
CA LEU A 305 17.52 -23.67 4.11
C LEU A 305 18.37 -22.98 5.19
N PRO A 306 19.62 -23.41 5.41
CA PRO A 306 20.50 -22.79 6.39
C PRO A 306 20.74 -21.30 6.11
N GLY A 307 20.86 -20.49 7.16
CA GLY A 307 21.12 -19.06 7.04
C GLY A 307 22.40 -18.73 6.28
N ALA A 308 23.41 -19.63 6.33
CA ALA A 308 24.65 -19.51 5.59
C ALA A 308 24.47 -19.62 4.06
N GLU A 309 23.56 -20.48 3.58
CA GLU A 309 23.26 -20.62 2.15
C GLU A 309 22.49 -19.39 1.64
N ALA A 310 21.53 -18.89 2.45
CA ALA A 310 20.85 -17.63 2.16
C ALA A 310 21.82 -16.43 2.20
N PHE A 311 22.79 -16.45 3.11
CA PHE A 311 23.84 -15.43 3.21
C PHE A 311 24.77 -15.47 2.00
N LEU A 312 25.17 -16.66 1.53
CA LEU A 312 25.96 -16.83 0.32
C LEU A 312 25.24 -16.26 -0.91
N LEU A 313 23.95 -16.59 -1.07
CA LEU A 313 23.09 -16.04 -2.12
C LEU A 313 23.08 -14.50 -2.09
N HIS A 314 22.95 -13.92 -0.92
CA HIS A 314 22.94 -12.47 -0.74
C HIS A 314 24.29 -11.80 -1.01
N ASP A 315 25.34 -12.28 -0.34
CA ASP A 315 26.64 -11.64 -0.29
C ASP A 315 27.46 -11.88 -1.56
N THR A 316 27.47 -13.12 -2.05
CA THR A 316 28.31 -13.50 -3.20
C THR A 316 27.59 -13.30 -4.53
N TYR A 317 26.29 -13.60 -4.58
CA TYR A 317 25.52 -13.57 -5.83
C TYR A 317 24.59 -12.36 -5.95
N GLY A 318 24.58 -11.47 -4.95
CA GLY A 318 23.72 -10.28 -4.93
C GLY A 318 22.22 -10.60 -4.89
N PHE A 319 21.85 -11.84 -4.54
CA PHE A 319 20.49 -12.33 -4.56
C PHE A 319 19.72 -11.80 -3.34
N PRO A 320 18.67 -10.98 -3.52
CA PRO A 320 17.98 -10.38 -2.38
C PRO A 320 17.44 -11.45 -1.43
N VAL A 321 17.65 -11.29 -0.12
CA VAL A 321 17.14 -12.26 0.87
C VAL A 321 15.63 -12.43 0.74
N ASP A 322 14.90 -11.35 0.46
CA ASP A 322 13.46 -11.38 0.25
C ASP A 322 13.05 -12.32 -0.90
N LEU A 323 13.86 -12.35 -1.96
CA LEU A 323 13.66 -13.23 -3.10
C LEU A 323 13.99 -14.68 -2.72
N THR A 324 15.08 -14.91 -1.98
CA THR A 324 15.43 -16.22 -1.40
C THR A 324 14.31 -16.78 -0.55
N LEU A 325 13.74 -15.97 0.36
CA LEU A 325 12.64 -16.36 1.25
C LEU A 325 11.43 -16.83 0.45
N GLU A 326 11.01 -16.03 -0.52
CA GLU A 326 9.80 -16.26 -1.29
C GLU A 326 9.98 -17.43 -2.27
N MET A 327 11.12 -17.56 -2.96
CA MET A 327 11.41 -18.69 -3.85
C MET A 327 11.59 -20.02 -3.10
N ALA A 328 12.21 -20.00 -1.92
CA ALA A 328 12.32 -21.21 -1.10
C ALA A 328 10.93 -21.66 -0.61
N ALA A 329 10.07 -20.71 -0.21
CA ALA A 329 8.71 -20.99 0.25
C ALA A 329 7.83 -21.60 -0.86
N GLU A 330 7.93 -21.11 -2.10
CA GLU A 330 7.27 -21.70 -3.28
C GLU A 330 7.67 -23.17 -3.49
N GLN A 331 8.90 -23.52 -3.11
CA GLN A 331 9.39 -24.89 -3.15
C GLN A 331 9.11 -25.67 -1.85
N GLY A 332 8.35 -25.11 -0.90
CA GLY A 332 8.03 -25.76 0.37
C GLY A 332 9.21 -25.85 1.36
N VAL A 333 10.18 -24.94 1.24
CA VAL A 333 11.36 -24.86 2.12
C VAL A 333 11.39 -23.51 2.82
N GLU A 334 11.47 -23.52 4.15
CA GLU A 334 11.67 -22.32 4.94
C GLU A 334 13.12 -21.88 4.90
N VAL A 335 13.41 -20.62 5.19
CA VAL A 335 14.80 -20.13 5.32
C VAL A 335 15.05 -19.76 6.77
N ASP A 336 16.21 -20.14 7.29
CA ASP A 336 16.68 -19.71 8.60
C ASP A 336 17.05 -18.21 8.60
N ARG A 337 16.04 -17.40 8.92
CA ARG A 337 16.14 -15.93 8.98
C ARG A 337 17.05 -15.47 10.11
N GLU A 338 17.05 -16.17 11.24
CA GLU A 338 17.85 -15.80 12.41
C GLU A 338 19.33 -16.02 12.14
N GLY A 339 19.68 -17.17 11.56
CA GLY A 339 21.04 -17.46 11.12
C GLY A 339 21.54 -16.49 10.05
N PHE A 340 20.70 -16.17 9.05
CA PHE A 340 21.03 -15.13 8.06
C PHE A 340 21.29 -13.77 8.72
N ALA A 341 20.40 -13.35 9.64
CA ALA A 341 20.52 -12.06 10.32
C ALA A 341 21.77 -12.00 11.23
N ALA A 342 22.16 -13.12 11.84
CA ALA A 342 23.41 -13.22 12.60
C ALA A 342 24.63 -12.99 11.70
N LEU A 343 24.70 -13.66 10.56
CA LEU A 343 25.81 -13.50 9.59
C LEU A 343 25.88 -12.08 9.01
N MET A 344 24.73 -11.46 8.74
CA MET A 344 24.69 -10.04 8.33
C MET A 344 25.22 -9.10 9.41
N ARG A 345 24.95 -9.36 10.70
CA ARG A 345 25.51 -8.59 11.81
C ARG A 345 27.03 -8.75 11.89
N GLU A 346 27.52 -9.99 11.83
CA GLU A 346 28.95 -10.29 11.84
C GLU A 346 29.70 -9.61 10.68
N GLN A 347 29.12 -9.64 9.48
CA GLN A 347 29.70 -8.94 8.32
C GLN A 347 29.80 -7.42 8.55
N ARG A 348 28.73 -6.80 9.08
CA ARG A 348 28.71 -5.36 9.39
C ARG A 348 29.74 -5.01 10.48
N GLU A 349 29.90 -5.86 11.49
CA GLU A 349 30.89 -5.68 12.55
C GLU A 349 32.32 -5.78 12.00
N ARG A 350 32.61 -6.77 11.15
CA ARG A 350 33.91 -6.89 10.46
C ARG A 350 34.21 -5.67 9.61
N ALA A 351 33.26 -5.21 8.80
CA ALA A 351 33.45 -4.00 7.98
C ALA A 351 33.71 -2.74 8.82
N ARG A 352 33.06 -2.61 9.98
CA ARG A 352 33.31 -1.52 10.93
C ARG A 352 34.68 -1.62 11.59
N ALA A 353 35.12 -2.82 11.96
CA ALA A 353 36.44 -3.06 12.54
C ALA A 353 37.55 -2.72 11.54
N ASP A 354 37.43 -3.18 10.29
CA ASP A 354 38.39 -2.89 9.22
C ASP A 354 38.45 -1.39 8.90
N ALA A 355 37.31 -0.70 8.87
CA ALA A 355 37.26 0.74 8.65
C ALA A 355 37.92 1.54 9.79
N ARG A 356 37.86 1.04 11.04
CA ARG A 356 38.57 1.63 12.19
C ARG A 356 40.06 1.36 12.10
N ALA A 357 40.46 0.14 11.76
CA ALA A 357 41.87 -0.26 11.63
C ALA A 357 42.61 0.49 10.51
N ARG A 358 41.91 0.91 9.44
CA ARG A 358 42.48 1.74 8.36
C ARG A 358 42.58 3.24 8.70
N LYS A 359 41.91 3.69 9.76
CA LYS A 359 41.92 5.08 10.23
C LYS A 359 42.88 5.32 11.40
N ALA A 360 43.26 4.25 12.11
CA ALA A 360 44.36 4.21 13.07
C ALA A 360 45.68 4.04 12.31
#